data_AF-A0A2G5RS11-F1
#
_entry.id   AF-A0A2G5RS11-F1
#
_cell.length_a   1.000
_cell.length_b   1.000
_cell.length_c   1.000
_cell.angle_alpha   90.00
_cell.angle_beta   90.00
_cell.angle_gamma   90.00
#
_symmetry.space_group_name_H-M   'P 1'
#
loop_
_entity.id
_entity.type
_entity.pdbx_description
1 polymer ?
#
loop_
_entity_poly.entity_id
_entity_poly.type
_entity_poly.pdbx_seq_one_letter_code
_entity_poly.pdbx_strand_id
1 'polypeptide(L)' 'MEEGGEAFYAHVALHRFHWRPREFLEMDRREKAFVIASIQIELKKEKEEHDRIKSKMRG' A
#
# COMPACT_ATOMS: atom_id res chain seq x y z
N MET A 1 -15.56 4.90 5.59
CA MET A 1 -14.24 4.25 5.57
C MET A 1 -13.34 5.12 4.71
N GLU A 2 -12.78 6.17 5.30
CA GLU A 2 -11.73 6.95 4.64
C GLU A 2 -10.41 6.30 5.05
N GLU A 3 -10.11 5.17 4.40
CA GLU A 3 -8.83 4.48 4.58
C GLU A 3 -7.74 5.29 3.88
N GLY A 4 -7.27 6.33 4.57
CA GLY A 4 -6.04 7.05 4.29
C GLY A 4 -5.97 7.70 2.91
N GLY A 5 -6.22 9.00 2.84
CA GLY A 5 -5.91 9.81 1.64
C GLY A 5 -4.47 9.62 1.16
N GLU A 6 -4.15 10.12 -0.03
CA GLU A 6 -2.87 9.93 -0.76
C GLU A 6 -1.58 9.90 0.11
N ALA A 7 -1.56 10.62 1.25
CA ALA A 7 -0.51 10.57 2.27
C ALA A 7 -0.24 9.19 2.90
N PHE A 8 -1.25 8.35 3.13
CA PHE A 8 -1.06 6.99 3.68
C PHE A 8 -0.37 6.10 2.65
N TYR A 9 -0.84 6.14 1.41
CA TYR A 9 -0.21 5.41 0.32
C TYR A 9 1.18 5.93 -0.01
N ALA A 10 1.41 7.25 0.08
CA ALA A 10 2.73 7.84 -0.01
C ALA A 10 3.65 7.29 1.07
N HIS A 11 3.18 7.20 2.32
CA HIS A 11 3.97 6.61 3.40
C HIS A 11 4.33 5.14 3.13
N VAL A 12 3.36 4.33 2.68
CA VAL A 12 3.61 2.92 2.33
C VAL A 12 4.58 2.80 1.17
N ALA A 13 4.47 3.67 0.16
CA ALA A 13 5.40 3.74 -0.96
C ALA A 13 6.83 4.04 -0.49
N LEU A 14 7.01 5.07 0.35
CA LEU A 14 8.32 5.45 0.88
C LEU A 14 8.92 4.35 1.77
N HIS A 15 8.10 3.68 2.58
CA HIS A 15 8.57 2.67 3.53
C HIS A 15 8.90 1.33 2.84
N ARG A 16 8.07 0.86 1.90
CA ARG A 16 8.28 -0.43 1.22
C ARG A 16 9.18 -0.33 -0.02
N PHE A 17 9.07 0.75 -0.79
CA PHE A 17 9.81 0.90 -2.06
C PHE A 17 11.09 1.73 -1.92
N HIS A 18 11.38 2.25 -0.71
CA HIS A 18 12.59 3.06 -0.43
C HIS A 18 12.75 4.26 -1.38
N TRP A 19 11.64 4.78 -1.91
CA TRP A 19 11.69 5.96 -2.77
C TRP A 19 12.00 7.21 -1.97
N ARG A 20 12.67 8.17 -2.62
CA ARG A 20 12.86 9.48 -2.00
C ARG A 20 11.53 10.24 -2.02
N PRO A 21 11.16 10.97 -0.96
CA PRO A 21 9.92 11.76 -0.90
C PRO A 21 9.75 12.69 -2.09
N ARG A 22 10.88 13.23 -2.57
CA ARG A 22 10.95 14.10 -3.74
C ARG A 22 10.55 13.38 -5.03
N GLU A 23 10.95 12.13 -5.25
CA GLU A 23 10.55 11.34 -6.42
C GLU A 23 9.04 11.09 -6.41
N PHE A 24 8.46 10.78 -5.25
CA PHE A 24 7.01 10.62 -5.13
C PHE A 24 6.23 11.94 -5.33
N LEU A 25 6.78 13.07 -4.86
CA LEU A 25 6.18 14.39 -5.06
C LEU A 25 6.20 14.80 -6.54
N GLU A 26 7.30 14.55 -7.23
CA GLU A 26 7.51 14.86 -8.65
C GLU A 26 6.75 13.91 -9.61
N MET A 27 6.26 12.75 -9.14
CA MET A 27 5.46 11.83 -9.96
C MET A 27 4.16 12.45 -10.48
N ASP A 28 3.83 12.11 -11.73
CA ASP A 28 2.59 12.51 -12.37
C ASP A 28 1.38 11.81 -11.72
N ARG A 29 0.17 12.40 -11.86
CA ARG A 29 -1.04 11.86 -11.21
C ARG A 29 -1.34 10.42 -11.64
N ARG A 30 -1.03 10.08 -12.90
CA ARG A 30 -1.17 8.72 -13.42
C ARG A 30 -0.25 7.72 -12.72
N GLU A 31 1.01 8.08 -12.52
CA GLU A 31 1.96 7.22 -11.83
C GLU A 31 1.60 7.05 -10.36
N LYS A 32 1.21 8.13 -9.68
CA LYS A 32 0.68 8.06 -8.30
C LYS A 32 -0.50 7.10 -8.20
N ALA A 33 -1.47 7.19 -9.11
CA ALA A 33 -2.62 6.29 -9.14
C ALA A 33 -2.21 4.83 -9.36
N PHE A 34 -1.23 4.56 -10.23
CA PHE A 34 -0.71 3.21 -10.47
C PHE A 34 -0.03 2.62 -9.23
N VAL A 35 0.77 3.43 -8.53
CA VAL A 35 1.42 3.03 -7.28
C VAL A 35 0.38 2.72 -6.20
N ILE A 36 -0.60 3.61 -6.02
CA ILE A 36 -1.70 3.41 -5.07
C ILE A 36 -2.45 2.10 -5.37
N ALA A 37 -2.79 1.86 -6.64
CA ALA A 37 -3.45 0.62 -7.06
C ALA A 37 -2.59 -0.62 -6.79
N SER A 38 -1.28 -0.54 -7.01
CA SER A 38 -0.36 -1.65 -6.73
C SER A 38 -0.28 -1.96 -5.24
N ILE A 39 -0.18 -0.92 -4.40
CA ILE A 39 -0.18 -1.04 -2.94
C ILE A 39 -1.51 -1.63 -2.45
N GLN A 40 -2.64 -1.21 -3.01
CA GLN A 40 -3.96 -1.75 -2.68
C GLN A 40 -4.06 -3.26 -2.96
N ILE A 41 -3.56 -3.71 -4.11
CA ILE A 41 -3.55 -5.14 -4.47
C ILE A 41 -2.70 -5.93 -3.46
N GLU A 42 -1.54 -5.40 -3.08
CA GLU A 42 -0.64 -6.05 -2.13
C GLU A 42 -1.23 -6.10 -0.72
N LEU A 43 -1.77 -4.99 -0.21
CA LEU A 43 -2.46 -4.94 1.08
C LEU A 43 -3.65 -5.90 1.14
N LYS A 44 -4.40 -6.05 0.04
CA LYS A 44 -5.50 -7.00 -0.03
C LYS A 44 -4.99 -8.44 0.09
N LYS A 45 -3.95 -8.80 -0.67
CA LYS A 45 -3.32 -10.13 -0.56
C LYS A 45 -2.76 -10.39 0.84
N GLU A 46 -2.09 -9.40 1.42
CA GLU A 46 -1.50 -9.49 2.76
C GLU A 46 -2.57 -9.68 3.84
N LYS A 47 -3.71 -8.98 3.71
CA LYS A 47 -4.87 -9.15 4.58
C LYS A 47 -5.49 -10.54 4.45
N GLU A 48 -5.63 -11.06 3.22
CA GLU A 48 -6.14 -12.42 2.99
C GLU A 48 -5.20 -13.50 3.57
N GLU A 49 -3.89 -13.34 3.39
CA GLU A 49 -2.90 -14.26 3.97
C GLU A 49 -2.89 -14.19 5.50
N HIS A 50 -2.95 -12.98 6.06
CA HIS A 50 -2.99 -12.80 7.51
C HIS A 50 -4.26 -13.39 8.13
N ASP A 51 -5.40 -13.28 7.44
CA ASP A 51 -6.65 -13.92 7.86
C ASP A 51 -6.56 -15.45 7.79
N ARG A 52 -5.97 -16.02 6.72
CA ARG A 52 -5.70 -17.46 6.61
C ARG A 52 -4.79 -17.97 7.72
N ILE A 53 -3.72 -17.24 8.04
CA ILE A 53 -2.79 -17.59 9.12
C ILE A 53 -3.51 -17.54 10.47
N LYS A 54 -4.27 -16.48 10.74
CA LYS A 54 -5.06 -16.36 11.98
C LYS A 54 -6.11 -17.46 12.11
N SER A 55 -6.74 -17.85 11.01
CA SER A 55 -7.69 -18.96 10.97
C SER A 55 -7.00 -20.29 11.32
N LYS A 56 -5.81 -20.54 10.75
CA LYS A 56 -4.99 -21.72 11.07
C LYS A 56 -4.45 -21.74 12.51
N MET A 57 -4.17 -20.59 13.11
CA MET A 57 -3.69 -20.50 14.50
C MET A 57 -4.81 -20.67 15.54
N ARG A 58 -6.08 -20.57 15.14
CA ARG A 58 -7.24 -20.70 16.04
C ARG A 58 -7.86 -22.10 16.07
N GLY A 59 -7.42 -23.02 15.20
CA GLY A 59 -7.82 -24.43 15.18
C GLY A 59 -6.72 -25.31 15.71
#